data_AF-A0A965D8I7-F1
#
_entry.id   AF-A0A965D8I7-F1
#
_cell.length_a   1.000
_cell.length_b   1.000
_cell.length_c   1.000
_cell.angle_alpha   90.00
_cell.angle_beta   90.00
_cell.angle_gamma   90.00
#
_symmetry.space_group_name_H-M   'P 1'
#
loop_
_entity.id
_entity.type
_entity.pdbx_description
1 polymer ?
#
loop_
_entity_poly.entity_id
_entity_poly.type
_entity_poly.pdbx_seq_one_letter_code
_entity_poly.pdbx_strand_id
1 'polypeptide(L)'
;MDPLLQLMWLASPALPVGGFSYSEGLEAAIDHGQVHDEPTCTQWLVDQLLLTQARGDMAALAQALSAWKRFDMPRLQDLNTWVLSTRESSEMRLQTQQMGRSLLDWLRNLDWVTPEQLQCLAQLPPTYPLAYA
;
A
#
# COMPACT_ATOMS: atom_id res chain seq x y z
N MET A 1 -18.27 -0.22 -14.88
CA MET A 1 -17.03 -0.79 -15.43
C MET A 1 -16.91 -2.22 -14.93
N ASP A 2 -16.38 -3.14 -15.73
CA ASP A 2 -16.21 -4.54 -15.34
C ASP A 2 -15.20 -4.68 -14.17
N PRO A 3 -15.51 -5.42 -13.09
CA PRO A 3 -14.61 -5.58 -11.95
C PRO A 3 -13.23 -6.14 -12.31
N LEU A 4 -13.14 -7.02 -13.32
CA LEU A 4 -11.84 -7.53 -13.77
C LEU A 4 -10.99 -6.41 -14.38
N LEU A 5 -11.59 -5.52 -15.18
CA LEU A 5 -10.87 -4.37 -15.74
C LEU A 5 -10.40 -3.40 -14.65
N GLN A 6 -11.20 -3.19 -13.59
CA GLN A 6 -10.78 -2.38 -12.43
C GLN A 6 -9.56 -2.98 -11.74
N LEU A 7 -9.57 -4.31 -11.52
CA LEU A 7 -8.43 -5.01 -10.94
C LEU A 7 -7.18 -4.95 -11.85
N MET A 8 -7.35 -5.06 -13.17
CA MET A 8 -6.23 -4.89 -14.11
C MET A 8 -5.61 -3.49 -14.04
N TRP A 9 -6.42 -2.45 -13.86
CA TRP A 9 -5.93 -1.09 -13.68
C TRP A 9 -5.18 -0.94 -12.35
N LEU A 10 -5.72 -1.48 -11.26
CA LEU A 10 -5.06 -1.47 -9.95
C LEU A 10 -3.76 -2.28 -9.92
N ALA A 11 -3.68 -3.38 -10.67
CA ALA A 11 -2.48 -4.22 -10.80
C ALA A 11 -1.46 -3.69 -11.82
N SER A 12 -1.82 -2.66 -12.59
CA SER A 12 -0.95 -2.12 -13.63
C SER A 12 0.29 -1.47 -13.01
N PRO A 13 1.50 -1.75 -13.52
CA PRO A 13 2.68 -1.00 -13.15
C PRO A 13 2.56 0.50 -13.48
N ALA A 14 1.68 0.88 -14.40
CA ALA A 14 1.41 2.27 -14.76
C ALA A 14 0.43 2.99 -13.79
N LEU A 15 0.00 2.34 -12.70
CA LEU A 15 -0.84 2.97 -11.68
C LEU A 15 -0.11 4.23 -11.14
N PRO A 16 -0.73 5.43 -11.16
CA PRO A 16 -0.04 6.69 -10.90
C PRO A 16 0.13 6.97 -9.40
N VAL A 17 0.76 6.04 -8.68
CA VAL A 17 0.99 6.11 -7.22
C VAL A 17 2.45 6.41 -6.87
N GLY A 18 3.36 6.38 -7.85
CA GLY A 18 4.78 6.63 -7.63
C GLY A 18 5.52 5.47 -6.95
N GLY A 19 5.03 4.23 -7.10
CA GLY A 19 5.63 3.06 -6.46
C GLY A 19 7.05 2.72 -6.92
N PHE A 20 7.46 3.17 -8.12
CA PHE A 20 8.82 2.95 -8.63
C PHE A 20 9.91 3.82 -7.99
N SER A 21 9.54 4.81 -7.17
CA SER A 21 10.49 5.74 -6.57
C SER A 21 11.14 5.22 -5.29
N TYR A 22 10.76 4.03 -4.82
CA TYR A 22 11.19 3.48 -3.54
C TYR A 22 11.75 2.08 -3.72
N SER A 23 12.97 1.84 -3.24
CA SER A 23 13.65 0.55 -3.34
C SER A 23 13.35 -0.39 -2.17
N GLU A 24 12.70 0.11 -1.11
CA GLU A 24 12.36 -0.64 0.11
C GLU A 24 13.58 -1.34 0.74
N GLY A 25 14.76 -0.72 0.63
CA GLY A 25 16.02 -1.25 1.16
C GLY A 25 16.77 -2.19 0.21
N LEU A 26 16.23 -2.50 -0.97
CA LEU A 26 16.92 -3.35 -1.95
C LEU A 26 18.24 -2.73 -2.42
N GLU A 27 18.28 -1.42 -2.67
CA GLU A 27 19.50 -0.71 -3.08
C GLU A 27 20.59 -0.83 -2.01
N ALA A 28 20.22 -0.63 -0.74
CA ALA A 28 21.16 -0.79 0.37
C ALA A 28 21.67 -2.25 0.49
N ALA A 29 20.81 -3.25 0.25
CA ALA A 29 21.21 -4.66 0.26
C ALA A 29 22.18 -4.99 -0.90
N ILE A 30 22.00 -4.36 -2.06
CA ILE A 30 22.93 -4.48 -3.20
C ILE A 30 24.27 -3.81 -2.87
N ASP A 31 24.24 -2.56 -2.36
CA ASP A 31 25.44 -1.79 -2.03
C ASP A 31 26.34 -2.50 -1.00
N HIS A 32 25.75 -3.24 -0.07
CA HIS A 32 26.46 -4.03 0.94
C HIS A 32 26.81 -5.45 0.47
N GLY A 33 26.50 -5.82 -0.77
CA GLY A 33 26.78 -7.14 -1.33
C GLY A 33 25.96 -8.27 -0.70
N GLN A 34 24.81 -7.98 -0.09
CA GLN A 34 23.86 -8.99 0.41
C GLN A 34 23.02 -9.57 -0.74
N VAL A 35 22.72 -8.75 -1.75
CA VAL A 35 22.05 -9.15 -2.99
C VAL A 35 22.99 -8.85 -4.15
N HIS A 36 23.42 -9.89 -4.87
CA HIS A 36 24.41 -9.74 -5.95
C HIS A 36 24.19 -10.69 -7.14
N ASP A 37 23.20 -11.57 -7.07
CA ASP A 37 22.82 -12.50 -8.12
C ASP A 37 21.34 -12.89 -8.01
N GLU A 38 20.86 -13.69 -8.96
CA GLU A 38 19.46 -14.15 -9.00
C GLU A 38 19.04 -14.93 -7.73
N PRO A 39 19.82 -15.90 -7.20
CA PRO A 39 19.47 -16.60 -5.97
C PRO A 39 19.34 -15.68 -4.75
N THR A 40 20.29 -14.77 -4.54
CA THR A 40 20.27 -13.83 -3.40
C THR A 40 19.13 -12.83 -3.51
N CYS A 41 18.83 -12.33 -4.71
CA CYS A 41 17.67 -11.47 -4.97
C CYS A 41 16.35 -12.20 -4.71
N THR A 42 16.24 -13.46 -5.18
CA THR A 42 15.05 -14.29 -4.96
C THR A 42 14.79 -14.48 -3.46
N GLN A 43 15.83 -14.81 -2.69
CA GLN A 43 15.71 -14.97 -1.25
C GLN A 43 15.26 -13.66 -0.58
N TRP A 44 15.86 -12.53 -0.96
CA TRP A 44 15.49 -11.22 -0.42
C TRP A 44 14.02 -10.86 -0.71
N LEU A 45 13.53 -11.11 -1.92
CA LEU A 45 12.13 -10.88 -2.30
C LEU A 45 11.16 -11.78 -1.53
N VAL A 46 11.51 -13.05 -1.34
CA VAL A 46 10.71 -13.98 -0.52
C VAL A 46 10.65 -13.49 0.93
N ASP A 47 11.76 -13.02 1.48
CA ASP A 47 11.80 -12.46 2.83
C ASP A 47 10.96 -11.19 2.94
N GLN A 48 11.03 -10.27 1.98
CA GLN A 48 10.13 -9.10 1.94
C GLN A 48 8.66 -9.51 1.88
N LEU A 49 8.32 -10.52 1.06
CA LEU A 49 6.97 -11.02 0.94
C LEU A 49 6.47 -11.60 2.27
N LEU A 50 7.26 -12.43 2.94
CA LEU A 50 6.83 -13.21 4.11
C LEU A 50 7.00 -12.50 5.46
N LEU A 51 7.98 -11.60 5.57
CA LEU A 51 8.30 -10.89 6.80
C LEU A 51 7.58 -9.53 6.85
N THR A 52 7.50 -8.82 5.72
CA THR A 52 6.91 -7.48 5.65
C THR A 52 5.51 -7.51 5.07
N GLN A 53 5.34 -7.92 3.81
CA GLN A 53 4.08 -7.73 3.08
C GLN A 53 2.95 -8.59 3.64
N ALA A 54 3.17 -9.90 3.81
CA ALA A 54 2.14 -10.83 4.28
C ALA A 54 1.67 -10.54 5.71
N ARG A 55 2.57 -10.03 6.57
CA ARG A 55 2.30 -9.75 7.99
C ARG A 55 1.85 -8.31 8.24
N GLY A 56 2.23 -7.40 7.35
CA GLY A 56 1.93 -5.98 7.38
C GLY A 56 0.81 -5.63 6.41
N ASP A 57 1.19 -5.09 5.27
CA ASP A 57 0.32 -4.47 4.26
C ASP A 57 -0.84 -5.36 3.82
N MET A 58 -0.58 -6.62 3.47
CA MET A 58 -1.61 -7.56 3.03
C MET A 58 -2.59 -7.92 4.16
N ALA A 59 -2.09 -8.04 5.39
CA ALA A 59 -2.92 -8.32 6.56
C ALA A 59 -3.81 -7.11 6.93
N ALA A 60 -3.28 -5.88 6.79
CA ALA A 60 -4.05 -4.66 6.98
C ALA A 60 -5.11 -4.49 5.87
N LEU A 61 -4.74 -4.71 4.61
CA LEU A 61 -5.62 -4.64 3.45
C LEU A 61 -6.79 -5.63 3.58
N ALA A 62 -6.52 -6.89 3.93
CA ALA A 62 -7.57 -7.89 4.09
C ALA A 62 -8.63 -7.50 5.14
N GLN A 63 -8.19 -6.86 6.23
CA GLN A 63 -9.08 -6.36 7.28
C GLN A 63 -9.82 -5.08 6.85
N ALA A 64 -9.13 -4.19 6.13
CA ALA A 64 -9.68 -2.96 5.59
C ALA A 64 -10.81 -3.24 4.60
N LEU A 65 -10.68 -4.24 3.72
CA LEU A 65 -11.74 -4.66 2.79
C LEU A 65 -13.06 -4.96 3.53
N SER A 66 -12.98 -5.62 4.68
CA SER A 66 -14.16 -5.92 5.49
C SER A 66 -14.69 -4.69 6.24
N ALA A 67 -13.80 -3.82 6.72
CA ALA A 67 -14.16 -2.59 7.39
C ALA A 67 -14.85 -1.60 6.44
N TRP A 68 -14.35 -1.44 5.21
CA TRP A 68 -14.97 -0.63 4.16
C TRP A 68 -16.36 -1.12 3.79
N LYS A 69 -16.55 -2.44 3.62
CA LYS A 69 -17.87 -3.04 3.34
C LYS A 69 -18.91 -2.75 4.41
N ARG A 70 -18.49 -2.61 5.68
CA ARG A 70 -19.36 -2.28 6.82
C ARG A 70 -19.36 -0.77 7.15
N PHE A 71 -18.58 0.02 6.43
CA PHE A 71 -18.31 1.42 6.73
C PHE A 71 -17.87 1.66 8.20
N ASP A 72 -17.03 0.76 8.70
CA ASP A 72 -16.51 0.73 10.07
C ASP A 72 -15.34 1.72 10.22
N MET A 73 -15.67 3.02 10.31
CA MET A 73 -14.69 4.10 10.37
C MET A 73 -13.68 3.97 11.52
N PRO A 74 -14.06 3.60 12.76
CA PRO A 74 -13.09 3.39 13.83
C PRO A 74 -12.07 2.31 13.46
N ARG A 75 -12.52 1.19 12.87
CA ARG A 75 -11.60 0.13 12.45
C ARG A 75 -10.64 0.60 11.35
N LEU A 76 -11.12 1.38 10.39
CA LEU A 76 -10.28 1.94 9.33
C LEU A 76 -9.20 2.88 9.90
N GLN A 77 -9.56 3.71 10.88
CA GLN A 77 -8.61 4.60 11.56
C GLN A 77 -7.57 3.82 12.36
N ASP A 78 -7.97 2.76 13.06
CA ASP A 78 -7.06 1.88 13.79
C ASP A 78 -6.06 1.20 12.85
N LEU A 79 -6.55 0.66 11.73
CA LEU A 79 -5.69 0.03 10.71
C LEU A 79 -4.72 1.03 10.10
N ASN A 80 -5.19 2.26 9.78
CA ASN A 80 -4.30 3.30 9.26
C ASN A 80 -3.19 3.66 10.25
N THR A 81 -3.56 3.82 11.51
CA THR A 81 -2.63 4.16 12.59
C THR A 81 -1.61 3.04 12.80
N TRP A 82 -2.07 1.80 12.75
CA TRP A 82 -1.21 0.63 12.87
C TRP A 82 -0.21 0.54 11.71
N VAL A 83 -0.65 0.73 10.46
CA VAL A 83 0.28 0.74 9.31
C VAL A 83 1.33 1.83 9.45
N LEU A 84 0.97 3.02 9.93
CA LEU A 84 1.93 4.10 10.16
C LEU A 84 2.92 3.81 11.28
N SER A 85 2.49 3.11 12.33
CA SER A 85 3.36 2.77 13.46
C SER A 85 4.35 1.63 13.14
N THR A 86 4.04 0.78 12.15
CA THR A 86 4.96 -0.28 11.69
C THR A 86 5.99 0.20 10.67
N ARG A 87 5.90 1.44 10.17
CA ARG A 87 6.94 2.02 9.30
C ARG A 87 8.06 2.59 10.15
N GLU A 88 9.15 1.85 10.25
CA GLU A 88 10.26 2.17 11.16
C GLU A 88 11.05 3.41 10.69
N SER A 89 11.37 3.48 9.39
CA SER A 89 12.10 4.61 8.80
C SER A 89 11.20 5.76 8.35
N SER A 90 11.78 6.97 8.24
CA SER A 90 11.09 8.12 7.65
C SER A 90 10.74 7.90 6.19
N GLU A 91 11.59 7.18 5.44
CA GLU A 91 11.38 6.84 4.04
C GLU A 91 10.18 5.91 3.86
N MET A 92 10.09 4.84 4.65
CA MET A 92 8.94 3.92 4.62
C MET A 92 7.62 4.62 4.99
N ARG A 93 7.67 5.54 5.97
CA ARG A 93 6.51 6.39 6.31
C ARG A 93 6.11 7.29 5.14
N LEU A 94 7.09 7.96 4.55
CA LEU A 94 6.86 8.84 3.40
C LEU A 94 6.26 8.07 2.22
N GLN A 95 6.83 6.91 1.88
CA GLN A 95 6.36 6.04 0.81
C GLN A 95 4.89 5.65 1.01
N THR A 96 4.54 5.06 2.15
CA THR A 96 3.17 4.58 2.37
C THR A 96 2.15 5.71 2.37
N GLN A 97 2.53 6.91 2.82
CA GLN A 97 1.66 8.09 2.84
C GLN A 97 1.53 8.73 1.45
N GLN A 98 2.64 8.88 0.72
CA GLN A 98 2.64 9.42 -0.64
C GLN A 98 1.81 8.54 -1.56
N MET A 99 2.07 7.23 -1.57
CA MET A 99 1.34 6.29 -2.42
C MET A 99 -0.15 6.25 -2.06
N GLY A 100 -0.50 6.29 -0.76
CA GLY A 100 -1.89 6.37 -0.32
C GLY A 100 -2.58 7.67 -0.75
N ARG A 101 -1.88 8.81 -0.69
CA ARG A 101 -2.38 10.12 -1.16
C ARG A 101 -2.61 10.11 -2.67
N SER A 102 -1.62 9.63 -3.44
CA SER A 102 -1.72 9.53 -4.89
C SER A 102 -2.86 8.60 -5.33
N LEU A 103 -3.07 7.49 -4.60
CA LEU A 103 -4.19 6.59 -4.89
C LEU A 103 -5.54 7.26 -4.59
N LEU A 104 -5.67 7.98 -3.48
CA LEU A 104 -6.86 8.79 -3.17
C LEU A 104 -7.13 9.82 -4.29
N ASP A 105 -6.10 10.53 -4.74
CA ASP A 105 -6.23 11.54 -5.80
C ASP A 105 -6.61 10.89 -7.14
N TRP A 106 -6.09 9.70 -7.45
CA TRP A 106 -6.51 8.94 -8.62
C TRP A 106 -7.97 8.48 -8.52
N LEU A 107 -8.38 7.93 -7.36
CA LEU A 107 -9.76 7.48 -7.11
C LEU A 107 -10.78 8.61 -7.22
N ARG A 108 -10.43 9.85 -6.87
CA ARG A 108 -11.31 11.03 -7.05
C ARG A 108 -11.71 11.30 -8.49
N ASN A 109 -10.92 10.81 -9.46
CA ASN A 109 -11.22 10.96 -10.88
C ASN A 109 -12.03 9.78 -11.45
N LEU A 110 -12.45 8.85 -10.59
CA LEU A 110 -13.14 7.62 -10.96
C LEU A 110 -14.46 7.49 -10.20
N ASP A 111 -15.50 6.95 -10.85
CA ASP A 111 -16.79 6.65 -10.22
C ASP A 111 -16.80 5.28 -9.52
N TRP A 112 -15.67 4.85 -8.93
CA TRP A 112 -15.52 3.50 -8.35
C TRP A 112 -15.85 3.42 -6.87
N VAL A 113 -15.73 4.54 -6.16
CA VAL A 113 -15.91 4.64 -4.70
C VAL A 113 -16.89 5.78 -4.40
N THR A 114 -17.60 5.68 -3.28
CA THR A 114 -18.60 6.71 -2.93
C THR A 114 -17.94 7.98 -2.40
N PRO A 115 -18.60 9.15 -2.50
CA PRO A 115 -18.10 10.40 -1.91
C PRO A 115 -17.80 10.28 -0.42
N GLU A 116 -18.60 9.49 0.33
CA GLU A 116 -18.41 9.26 1.76
C GLU A 116 -17.15 8.45 2.05
N GLN A 117 -16.84 7.44 1.23
CA GLN A 117 -15.60 6.66 1.33
C GLN A 117 -14.38 7.54 1.06
N LEU A 118 -14.43 8.35 -0.01
CA LEU A 118 -13.37 9.32 -0.34
C LEU A 118 -13.16 10.33 0.80
N GLN A 119 -14.25 10.84 1.38
CA GLN A 119 -14.19 11.80 2.47
C GLN A 119 -13.62 11.19 3.75
N CYS A 120 -13.99 9.94 4.07
CA CYS A 120 -13.43 9.20 5.19
C CYS A 120 -11.93 9.02 5.04
N LEU A 121 -11.47 8.52 3.89
CA LEU A 121 -10.05 8.31 3.62
C LEU A 121 -9.26 9.63 3.62
N ALA A 122 -9.86 10.71 3.10
CA ALA A 122 -9.24 12.05 3.06
C ALA A 122 -9.06 12.70 4.44
N GLN A 123 -9.79 12.25 5.46
CA GLN A 123 -9.63 12.72 6.85
C GLN A 123 -8.48 12.02 7.58
N LEU A 124 -7.97 10.91 7.04
CA LEU A 124 -6.80 10.21 7.54
C LEU A 124 -5.53 10.73 6.86
N PRO A 125 -4.33 10.50 7.41
CA PRO A 125 -3.10 10.44 6.64
C PRO A 125 -3.09 9.11 5.86
N PRO A 126 -3.58 9.05 4.59
CA PRO A 126 -3.95 7.79 3.97
C PRO A 126 -2.71 6.94 3.73
N THR A 127 -2.74 5.71 4.24
CA THR A 127 -1.72 4.70 3.93
C THR A 127 -2.11 3.91 2.69
N TYR A 128 -1.12 3.48 1.91
CA TYR A 128 -1.36 2.75 0.67
C TYR A 128 -2.22 1.49 0.84
N PRO A 129 -2.01 0.60 1.82
CA PRO A 129 -2.86 -0.59 1.99
C PRO A 129 -4.32 -0.26 2.28
N LEU A 130 -4.58 0.86 2.98
CA LEU A 130 -5.93 1.28 3.32
C LEU A 130 -6.65 1.97 2.15
N ALA A 131 -5.91 2.74 1.35
CA ALA A 131 -6.41 3.37 0.14
C ALA A 131 -6.67 2.36 -1.00
N TYR A 132 -5.93 1.25 -1.00
CA TYR A 132 -6.07 0.18 -1.99
C TYR A 132 -7.26 -0.75 -1.70
N ALA A 133 -7.58 -0.96 -0.43
CA ALA A 133 -8.73 -1.74 0.01
C ALA A 133 -10.06 -1.03 -0.28
#